data_AF-W4FIV1-F1
#
_entry.id   AF-W4FIV1-F1
#
_cell.length_a   1.000
_cell.length_b   1.000
_cell.length_c   1.000
_cell.angle_alpha   90.00
_cell.angle_beta   90.00
_cell.angle_gamma   90.00
#
_symmetry.space_group_name_H-M   'P 1'
#
loop_
_entity.id
_entity.type
_entity.pdbx_description
1 polymer ?
#
loop_
_entity_poly.entity_id
_entity_poly.type
_entity_poly.pdbx_seq_one_letter_code
_entity_poly.pdbx_strand_id
1 'polypeptide(L)'
;MANAVLRQDGTPAASRTAARLLRRKEQPVQQVWKEFIQRGTTTTKPQASRDMSHRTRLPVTSDLIQEFVRHRRQDRQRTVAKDVAHFLRSENRLDFDPESESSTQHVR
;
A
#
# COMPACT_ATOMS: atom_id res chain seq x y z
N MET A 1 -4.47 -18.68 19.79
CA MET A 1 -5.85 -19.10 20.15
C MET A 1 -6.16 -18.96 21.65
N ALA A 2 -5.70 -17.90 22.32
CA ALA A 2 -5.82 -17.81 23.79
C ALA A 2 -7.26 -17.57 24.30
N ASN A 3 -8.06 -16.76 23.61
CA ASN A 3 -9.43 -16.45 24.03
C ASN A 3 -10.40 -17.64 23.87
N ALA A 4 -10.14 -18.52 22.89
CA ALA A 4 -10.95 -19.72 22.65
C ALA A 4 -10.86 -20.69 23.83
N VAL A 5 -9.62 -21.00 24.24
CA VAL A 5 -9.31 -21.91 25.35
C VAL A 5 -9.93 -21.39 26.65
N LEU A 6 -9.72 -20.10 26.97
CA LEU A 6 -10.29 -19.49 28.17
C LEU A 6 -11.83 -19.55 28.23
N ARG A 7 -12.50 -19.52 27.08
CA ARG A 7 -13.97 -19.66 27.01
C ARG A 7 -14.43 -21.11 27.13
N GLN A 8 -13.66 -22.07 26.61
CA GLN A 8 -13.91 -23.49 26.82
C GLN A 8 -13.75 -23.87 28.29
N ASP A 9 -12.79 -23.26 28.98
CA ASP A 9 -12.54 -23.43 30.42
C ASP A 9 -13.55 -22.68 31.30
N GLY A 10 -14.59 -22.04 30.73
CA GLY A 10 -15.61 -21.31 31.47
C GLY A 10 -15.11 -20.04 32.18
N THR A 11 -13.95 -19.51 31.77
CA THR A 11 -13.33 -18.37 32.46
C THR A 11 -14.20 -17.11 32.32
N PRO A 12 -14.61 -16.47 33.44
CA PRO A 12 -15.33 -15.21 33.38
C PRO A 12 -14.45 -14.12 32.76
N ALA A 13 -15.04 -13.31 31.86
CA ALA A 13 -14.33 -12.26 31.12
C ALA A 13 -13.11 -12.75 30.33
N ALA A 14 -13.21 -13.90 29.66
CA ALA A 14 -12.16 -14.51 28.85
C ALA A 14 -11.41 -13.54 27.92
N SER A 15 -12.10 -12.60 27.26
CA SER A 15 -11.47 -11.59 26.39
C SER A 15 -10.49 -10.67 27.15
N ARG A 16 -10.83 -10.29 28.38
CA ARG A 16 -9.98 -9.46 29.25
C ARG A 16 -8.78 -10.23 29.77
N THR A 17 -8.97 -11.51 30.09
CA THR A 17 -7.88 -12.40 30.53
C THR A 17 -6.91 -12.68 29.38
N ALA A 18 -7.43 -12.98 28.19
CA ALA A 18 -6.64 -13.11 26.97
C ALA A 18 -5.86 -11.83 26.66
N ALA A 19 -6.49 -10.66 26.79
CA ALA A 19 -5.82 -9.37 26.57
C ALA A 19 -4.65 -9.16 27.54
N ARG A 20 -4.82 -9.49 28.82
CA ARG A 20 -3.75 -9.43 29.83
C ARG A 20 -2.60 -10.38 29.50
N LEU A 21 -2.90 -11.64 29.15
CA LEU A 21 -1.88 -12.63 28.78
C LEU A 21 -1.09 -12.21 27.52
N LEU A 22 -1.78 -11.63 26.54
CA LEU A 22 -1.17 -11.15 25.30
C LEU A 22 -0.50 -9.77 25.45
N ARG A 23 -0.61 -9.13 26.62
CA ARG A 23 -0.18 -7.73 26.86
C ARG A 23 -0.73 -6.76 25.82
N ARG A 24 -1.98 -6.95 25.42
CA ARG A 24 -2.70 -6.12 24.42
C ARG A 24 -3.94 -5.49 25.05
N LYS A 25 -4.52 -4.54 24.33
CA LYS A 25 -5.84 -3.97 24.67
C LYS A 25 -6.94 -5.02 24.44
N GLU A 26 -8.00 -4.95 25.23
CA GLU A 26 -9.14 -5.87 25.14
C GLU A 26 -9.91 -5.74 23.81
N GLN A 27 -10.04 -4.53 23.30
CA GLN A 27 -10.77 -4.20 22.07
C GLN A 27 -10.31 -5.02 20.84
N PRO A 28 -9.00 -5.08 20.49
CA PRO A 28 -8.51 -5.96 19.43
C PRO A 28 -8.84 -7.44 19.64
N VAL A 29 -8.77 -7.94 20.87
CA VAL A 29 -9.03 -9.36 21.17
C VAL A 29 -10.51 -9.69 20.94
N GLN A 30 -11.42 -8.79 21.33
CA GLN A 30 -12.85 -8.92 21.04
C GLN A 30 -13.14 -8.85 19.53
N GLN A 31 -12.48 -7.94 18.81
CA GLN A 31 -12.65 -7.79 17.36
C GLN A 31 -12.19 -9.03 16.59
N VAL A 32 -10.99 -9.54 16.89
CA VAL A 32 -10.44 -10.76 16.29
C VAL A 32 -11.33 -11.96 16.63
N TRP A 33 -11.84 -12.04 17.86
CA TRP A 33 -12.74 -13.10 18.27
C TRP A 33 -14.09 -13.05 17.52
N LYS A 34 -14.65 -11.87 17.33
CA LYS A 34 -15.89 -11.67 16.55
C LYS A 34 -15.68 -12.10 15.10
N GLU A 35 -14.57 -11.71 14.49
CA GLU A 35 -14.23 -12.11 13.12
C GLU A 35 -14.06 -13.62 12.99
N PHE A 36 -13.37 -14.24 13.94
CA PHE A 36 -13.17 -15.68 13.99
C PHE A 36 -14.49 -16.46 14.07
N ILE A 37 -15.44 -16.02 14.92
CA ILE A 37 -16.77 -16.66 15.00
C ILE A 37 -17.53 -16.51 13.67
N GLN A 38 -17.42 -15.36 13.01
CA GLN A 38 -18.19 -15.08 11.79
C GLN A 38 -17.64 -15.78 10.55
N ARG A 39 -16.32 -15.89 10.42
CA ARG A 39 -15.64 -16.33 9.20
C ARG A 39 -14.91 -17.67 9.35
N GLY A 40 -14.73 -18.16 10.59
CA GLY A 40 -13.90 -19.33 10.90
C GLY A 40 -12.40 -19.07 10.77
N THR A 41 -12.01 -17.85 10.40
CA THR A 41 -10.62 -17.43 10.17
C THR A 41 -10.46 -16.00 10.66
N THR A 42 -9.23 -15.63 11.02
CA THR A 42 -8.87 -14.26 11.40
C THR A 42 -8.05 -13.65 10.27
N THR A 43 -8.55 -12.56 9.67
CA THR A 43 -7.78 -11.80 8.68
C THR A 43 -6.77 -10.94 9.41
N THR A 44 -5.49 -11.28 9.28
CA THR A 44 -4.44 -10.33 9.67
C THR A 44 -4.57 -9.15 8.73
N LYS A 45 -4.86 -7.94 9.26
CA LYS A 45 -4.80 -6.73 8.43
C LYS A 45 -3.43 -6.73 7.75
N PRO A 46 -3.36 -6.63 6.42
CA PRO A 46 -2.06 -6.51 5.78
C PRO A 46 -1.37 -5.32 6.42
N GLN A 47 -0.22 -5.57 7.04
CA GLN A 47 0.67 -4.48 7.44
C GLN A 47 0.86 -3.62 6.20
N ALA A 48 0.74 -2.29 6.33
CA ALA A 48 0.96 -1.39 5.21
C ALA A 48 2.33 -1.76 4.62
N SER A 49 2.32 -2.47 3.50
CA SER A 49 3.56 -2.96 2.91
C SER A 49 4.33 -1.72 2.47
N ARG A 50 5.64 -1.74 2.69
CA ARG A 50 6.57 -0.75 2.15
C ARG A 50 6.35 -0.58 0.62
N ASP A 51 5.76 -1.58 -0.04
CA ASP A 51 5.28 -1.59 -1.43
C ASP A 51 4.26 -0.53 -1.82
N MET A 52 3.47 0.03 -0.89
CA MET A 52 2.53 1.08 -1.28
C MET A 52 3.25 2.30 -1.88
N SER A 53 4.50 2.55 -1.46
CA SER A 53 5.38 3.57 -2.05
C SER A 53 6.01 3.16 -3.39
N HIS A 54 6.04 1.86 -3.70
CA HIS A 54 6.62 1.33 -4.94
C HIS A 54 5.61 1.25 -6.09
N ARG A 55 4.30 1.18 -5.81
CA ARG A 55 3.28 0.99 -6.84
C ARG A 55 3.25 2.09 -7.92
N THR A 56 3.51 3.34 -7.54
CA THR A 56 3.55 4.49 -8.46
C THR A 56 4.96 4.91 -8.85
N ARG A 57 5.99 4.23 -8.34
CA ARG A 57 7.38 4.59 -8.61
C ARG A 57 7.84 3.86 -9.87
N LEU A 58 8.17 4.61 -10.91
CA LEU A 58 8.80 4.04 -12.10
C LEU A 58 10.17 3.45 -11.72
N PRO A 59 10.43 2.15 -11.99
CA PRO A 59 11.72 1.56 -11.73
C PRO A 59 12.76 2.17 -12.68
N VAL A 60 13.79 2.79 -12.10
CA VAL A 60 15.05 3.15 -12.77
C VAL A 60 14.86 4.03 -14.03
N THR A 61 14.37 5.25 -13.84
CA THR A 61 14.35 6.30 -14.90
C THR A 61 15.18 7.53 -14.53
N SER A 62 15.91 7.51 -13.40
CA SER A 62 16.55 8.73 -12.88
C SER A 62 17.60 9.29 -13.83
N ASP A 63 18.50 8.46 -14.37
CA ASP A 63 19.59 8.93 -15.21
C ASP A 63 19.08 9.47 -16.56
N LEU A 64 18.08 8.81 -17.14
CA LEU A 64 17.44 9.24 -18.40
C LEU A 64 16.71 10.58 -18.24
N ILE A 65 15.95 10.75 -17.15
CA ILE A 65 15.24 12.00 -16.87
C ILE A 65 16.25 13.12 -16.60
N GLN A 66 17.32 12.84 -15.85
CA GLN A 66 18.37 13.81 -15.57
C GLN A 66 19.04 14.30 -16.85
N GLU A 67 19.37 13.38 -17.76
CA GLU A 67 20.01 13.72 -19.04
C GLU A 67 19.08 14.54 -19.95
N PHE A 68 17.82 14.15 -20.05
CA PHE A 68 16.80 14.92 -20.77
C PHE A 68 16.66 16.35 -20.23
N VAL A 69 16.55 16.50 -18.90
CA VAL A 69 16.45 17.81 -18.25
C VAL A 69 17.75 18.61 -18.41
N ARG A 70 18.91 17.94 -18.39
CA ARG A 70 20.22 18.58 -18.60
C ARG A 70 20.31 19.21 -19.98
N HIS A 71 19.92 18.50 -21.03
CA HIS A 71 19.88 19.03 -22.40
C HIS A 71 18.91 20.22 -22.52
N ARG A 72 17.67 20.08 -22.04
CA ARG A 72 16.68 21.18 -22.06
C ARG A 72 17.18 22.43 -21.34
N ARG A 73 17.90 22.27 -20.23
CA ARG A 73 18.52 23.39 -19.48
C ARG A 73 19.62 24.08 -20.27
N GLN A 74 20.46 23.34 -21.00
CA GLN A 74 21.48 23.92 -21.87
C GLN A 74 20.85 24.81 -22.94
N ASP A 75 19.73 24.37 -23.50
CA ASP A 75 18.94 25.13 -24.48
C ASP A 75 18.03 26.20 -23.86
N ARG A 76 18.13 26.41 -22.53
CA ARG A 76 17.29 27.35 -21.75
C ARG A 76 15.79 27.11 -21.91
N GLN A 77 15.38 25.88 -22.20
CA GLN A 77 13.98 25.50 -22.31
C GLN A 77 13.43 25.14 -20.93
N ARG A 78 12.27 25.73 -20.60
CA ARG A 78 11.52 25.34 -19.40
C ARG A 78 11.09 23.88 -19.53
N THR A 79 11.25 23.09 -18.48
CA THR A 79 10.81 21.69 -18.42
C THR A 79 9.75 21.53 -17.34
N VAL A 80 8.59 20.98 -17.71
CA VAL A 80 7.46 20.70 -16.83
C VAL A 80 7.24 19.19 -16.76
N ALA A 81 6.52 18.72 -15.75
CA ALA A 81 6.19 17.29 -15.58
C ALA A 81 5.54 16.67 -16.84
N LYS A 82 4.73 17.44 -17.57
CA LYS A 82 4.13 17.02 -18.85
C LYS A 82 5.19 16.68 -19.90
N ASP A 83 6.25 17.48 -20.01
CA ASP A 83 7.34 17.24 -20.97
C ASP A 83 8.11 15.96 -20.62
N VAL A 84 8.35 15.74 -19.33
CA VAL A 84 9.00 14.51 -18.83
C VAL A 84 8.12 13.29 -19.09
N ALA A 85 6.80 13.40 -18.91
CA ALA A 85 5.88 12.33 -19.23
C ALA A 85 5.92 11.98 -20.73
N HIS A 86 5.82 12.98 -21.62
CA HIS A 86 5.92 12.77 -23.07
C HIS A 86 7.25 12.14 -23.49
N PHE A 87 8.36 12.56 -22.87
CA PHE A 87 9.68 11.95 -23.10
C PHE A 87 9.71 10.48 -22.66
N LEU A 88 9.19 10.16 -21.47
CA LEU A 88 9.15 8.77 -21.00
C LEU A 88 8.23 7.89 -21.87
N ARG A 89 7.20 8.47 -22.48
CA ARG A 89 6.36 7.78 -23.47
C ARG A 89 7.11 7.52 -24.78
N SER A 90 7.87 8.48 -25.30
CA SER A 90 8.67 8.26 -26.52
C SER A 90 9.76 7.21 -26.30
N GLU A 91 10.28 7.09 -25.09
CA GLU A 91 11.25 6.05 -24.68
C GLU A 91 10.59 4.70 -24.33
N ASN A 92 9.26 4.58 -24.49
CA ASN A 92 8.46 3.39 -24.15
C ASN A 92 8.62 2.94 -22.67
N ARG A 93 8.87 3.90 -21.77
CA ARG A 93 9.03 3.69 -20.31
C ARG A 93 7.78 4.03 -19.51
N LEU A 94 6.86 4.79 -20.10
CA LEU A 94 5.59 5.20 -19.49
C LEU A 94 4.49 5.18 -20.55
N ASP A 95 3.50 4.32 -20.38
CA ASP A 95 2.32 4.31 -21.23
C ASP A 95 1.21 5.16 -20.59
N PHE A 96 0.73 6.15 -21.33
CA PHE A 96 -0.42 6.97 -20.95
C PHE A 96 -1.04 7.62 -22.19
N ASP A 97 -2.35 7.85 -22.10
CA ASP A 97 -3.09 8.61 -23.11
C ASP A 97 -2.98 10.11 -22.81
N PRO A 98 -2.37 10.93 -23.69
CA PRO A 98 -2.19 12.37 -23.47
C PRO A 98 -3.48 13.17 -23.57
N GLU A 99 -4.53 12.63 -24.19
CA GLU A 99 -5.84 13.27 -24.33
C GLU A 99 -6.82 12.87 -23.22
N SER A 100 -6.43 11.90 -22.40
CA SER A 100 -7.23 11.48 -21.25
C SER A 100 -7.05 12.45 -20.10
N GLU A 101 -8.10 13.20 -19.77
CA GLU A 101 -8.19 13.98 -18.53
C GLU A 101 -8.32 13.08 -17.27
N SER A 102 -8.49 11.77 -17.48
CA SER A 102 -8.67 10.81 -16.40
C SER A 102 -7.33 10.20 -15.95
N SER A 103 -6.91 10.56 -14.73
CA SER A 103 -5.83 9.82 -14.06
C SER A 103 -6.31 8.43 -13.70
N THR A 104 -5.62 7.41 -14.22
CA THR A 104 -5.71 5.97 -13.93
C THR A 104 -6.85 5.18 -14.55
N GLN A 105 -6.53 4.44 -15.63
CA GLN A 105 -6.99 3.06 -15.75
C GLN A 105 -5.77 2.13 -15.69
N HIS A 106 -5.69 1.40 -14.59
CA HIS A 106 -4.81 0.26 -14.42
C HIS A 106 -5.42 -0.91 -15.19
N VAL A 107 -4.80 -1.31 -16.30
CA VAL A 107 -5.13 -2.58 -16.98
C VAL A 107 -4.54 -3.72 -16.15
N ARG A 108 -5.39 -4.71 -15.88
CA ARG A 108 -5.16 -5.88 -15.03
C ARG A 108 -4.06 -6.80 -15.54
#